data_AF-A0A266NEX9-F1
#
_entry.id   AF-A0A266NEX9-F1
#
_cell.length_a   1.000
_cell.length_b   1.000
_cell.length_c   1.000
_cell.angle_alpha   90.00
_cell.angle_beta   90.00
_cell.angle_gamma   90.00
#
_symmetry.space_group_name_H-M   'P 1'
#
loop_
_entity.id
_entity.type
_entity.pdbx_description
1 polymer ?
#
loop_
_entity_poly.entity_id
_entity_poly.type
_entity_poly.pdbx_seq_one_letter_code
_entity_poly.pdbx_strand_id
1 'polypeptide(L)' 'MSNEILRLIEESMEADENTIALGQALDWDSIAVVTFMALVDERLNKTISADRLNKCETVDQVVELVAA' A
#
# COMPACT_ATOMS: atom_id res chain seq x y z
N MET A 1 -3.30 -11.69 -5.45
CA MET A 1 -2.63 -10.40 -5.72
C MET A 1 -3.23 -9.29 -4.86
N SER A 2 -4.51 -8.92 -5.01
CA SER A 2 -5.10 -7.83 -4.20
C SER A 2 -5.05 -8.07 -2.69
N ASN A 3 -5.36 -9.30 -2.21
CA ASN A 3 -5.24 -9.63 -0.78
C ASN A 3 -3.82 -9.53 -0.21
N GLU A 4 -2.80 -9.72 -1.04
CA GLU A 4 -1.41 -9.59 -0.58
C GLU A 4 -1.04 -8.12 -0.42
N ILE A 5 -1.42 -7.28 -1.40
CA ILE A 5 -1.21 -5.84 -1.34
C ILE A 5 -1.96 -5.22 -0.15
N LEU A 6 -3.19 -5.65 0.12
CA LEU A 6 -3.96 -5.19 1.29
C LEU A 6 -3.22 -5.48 2.60
N ARG A 7 -2.65 -6.69 2.75
CA ARG A 7 -1.85 -7.03 3.92
C ARG A 7 -0.60 -6.16 4.05
N LEU A 8 0.10 -5.89 2.94
CA LEU A 8 1.25 -4.99 2.97
C LEU A 8 0.85 -3.57 3.40
N ILE A 9 -0.34 -3.09 3.01
CA ILE A 9 -0.88 -1.80 3.47
C ILE A 9 -1.16 -1.87 4.98
N GLU A 10 -1.84 -2.90 5.46
CA GLU A 10 -2.11 -3.12 6.90
C GLU A 10 -0.82 -3.15 7.72
N GLU A 11 0.17 -3.94 7.29
CA GLU A 11 1.49 -4.02 7.91
C GLU A 11 2.20 -2.66 7.91
N SER A 12 2.12 -1.91 6.81
CA SER A 12 2.77 -0.60 6.70
C SER A 12 2.15 0.47 7.59
N MET A 13 0.84 0.37 7.84
CA MET A 13 0.06 1.29 8.68
C MET A 13 -0.04 0.83 10.13
N GLU A 14 0.58 -0.30 10.48
CA GLU A 14 0.45 -0.95 11.79
C GLU A 14 -1.04 -1.20 12.17
N ALA A 15 -1.87 -1.47 11.16
CA ALA A 15 -3.30 -1.73 11.32
C ALA A 15 -3.57 -3.23 11.58
N ASP A 16 -4.68 -3.53 12.26
CA ASP A 16 -5.11 -4.92 12.47
C ASP A 16 -5.43 -5.61 11.12
N GLU A 17 -5.24 -6.92 11.07
CA GLU A 17 -5.56 -7.72 9.88
C GLU A 17 -7.04 -7.62 9.51
N ASN A 18 -7.34 -7.44 8.22
CA ASN A 18 -8.68 -7.29 7.64
C ASN A 18 -9.40 -5.98 8.02
N THR A 19 -8.67 -4.93 8.38
CA THR A 19 -9.23 -3.58 8.58
C THR A 19 -9.18 -2.75 7.31
N ILE A 20 -8.25 -3.03 6.42
CA ILE A 20 -8.12 -2.33 5.14
C ILE A 20 -8.84 -3.12 4.04
N ALA A 21 -9.63 -2.39 3.25
CA ALA A 21 -10.53 -2.92 2.25
C ALA A 21 -10.52 -2.03 1.01
N LEU A 22 -10.78 -2.63 -0.15
CA LEU A 22 -10.98 -1.88 -1.40
C LEU A 22 -12.14 -0.87 -1.25
N GLY A 23 -12.04 0.25 -1.94
CA GLY A 23 -13.01 1.34 -1.93
C GLY A 23 -12.87 2.34 -0.79
N GLN A 24 -12.01 2.08 0.22
CA GLN A 24 -11.82 3.03 1.31
C GLN A 24 -10.78 4.11 0.96
N ALA A 25 -10.95 5.28 1.59
CA ALA A 25 -9.96 6.34 1.57
C ALA A 25 -8.68 5.87 2.30
N LEU A 26 -7.54 6.23 1.75
CA LEU A 26 -6.23 5.92 2.30
C LEU A 26 -5.66 7.16 2.97
N ASP A 27 -5.46 7.08 4.28
CA ASP A 27 -4.88 8.15 5.09
C ASP A 27 -3.67 7.61 5.84
N TRP A 28 -2.57 7.47 5.12
CA TRP A 28 -1.30 6.98 5.63
C TRP A 28 -0.26 8.10 5.68
N ASP A 29 0.61 8.08 6.68
CA ASP A 29 1.66 9.09 6.84
C ASP A 29 2.91 8.71 6.04
N SER A 30 3.87 9.64 5.97
CA SER A 30 5.13 9.44 5.24
C SER A 30 5.93 8.22 5.74
N ILE A 31 5.74 7.79 6.99
CA ILE A 31 6.38 6.58 7.52
C ILE A 31 5.74 5.35 6.88
N ALA A 32 4.41 5.23 6.91
CA ALA A 32 3.69 4.13 6.28
C ALA A 32 3.99 4.02 4.78
N VAL A 33 4.08 5.16 4.07
CA VAL A 33 4.49 5.17 2.64
C VAL A 33 5.88 4.55 2.44
N VAL A 34 6.87 4.95 3.25
CA VAL A 34 8.24 4.42 3.13
C VAL A 34 8.31 2.95 3.52
N THR A 35 7.59 2.54 4.56
CA THR A 35 7.47 1.14 4.97
C THR A 35 6.85 0.30 3.87
N PHE A 36 5.74 0.76 3.27
CA PHE A 36 5.08 0.07 2.17
C PHE A 36 5.99 -0.07 0.95
N MET A 37 6.76 0.97 0.60
CA MET A 37 7.75 0.89 -0.48
C MET A 37 8.78 -0.22 -0.24
N ALA A 38 9.31 -0.32 0.97
CA ALA A 38 10.27 -1.35 1.33
C ALA A 38 9.66 -2.76 1.28
N LEU A 39 8.44 -2.92 1.78
CA LEU A 39 7.71 -4.19 1.77
C LEU A 39 7.41 -4.67 0.34
N VAL A 40 6.96 -3.77 -0.53
CA VAL A 40 6.67 -4.09 -1.94
C VAL A 40 7.96 -4.46 -2.69
N ASP A 41 9.07 -3.77 -2.43
CA ASP A 41 10.37 -4.11 -3.02
C ASP A 41 10.86 -5.49 -2.55
N GLU A 42 10.78 -5.78 -1.25
CA GLU A 42 11.22 -7.06 -0.67
C GLU A 42 10.33 -8.24 -1.11
N ARG A 43 9.01 -8.09 -1.05
CA ARG A 43 8.06 -9.21 -1.23
C ARG A 43 7.60 -9.40 -2.65
N LEU A 44 7.49 -8.32 -3.42
CA LEU A 44 6.96 -8.33 -4.79
C LEU A 44 8.05 -8.05 -5.83
N ASN A 45 9.28 -7.72 -5.39
CA ASN A 45 10.40 -7.37 -6.26
C ASN A 45 10.03 -6.24 -7.24
N LYS A 46 9.24 -5.27 -6.74
CA LYS A 46 8.78 -4.08 -7.46
C LYS A 46 9.21 -2.82 -6.72
N THR A 47 9.79 -1.88 -7.44
CA THR A 47 10.12 -0.56 -6.88
C THR A 47 9.06 0.46 -7.27
N ILE A 48 8.40 1.06 -6.28
CA ILE A 48 7.38 2.09 -6.47
C ILE A 48 7.90 3.42 -5.94
N SER A 49 7.62 4.54 -6.62
CA SER A 49 8.04 5.86 -6.16
C SER A 49 7.08 6.45 -5.14
N ALA A 50 7.63 7.11 -4.11
CA ALA A 50 6.86 7.83 -3.09
C ALA A 50 5.89 8.87 -3.70
N ASP A 51 6.30 9.56 -4.78
CA ASP A 51 5.44 10.53 -5.48
C ASP A 51 4.16 9.88 -6.04
N ARG A 52 4.23 8.65 -6.55
CA ARG A 52 3.05 7.94 -7.06
C ARG A 52 2.15 7.48 -5.91
N LEU A 53 2.74 7.01 -4.81
CA LEU A 53 2.00 6.58 -3.63
C LEU A 53 1.30 7.74 -2.92
N ASN A 54 1.96 8.90 -2.80
CA ASN A 54 1.35 10.10 -2.22
C ASN A 54 0.21 10.69 -3.06
N LYS A 55 0.04 10.25 -4.31
CA LYS A 55 -1.09 10.61 -5.18
C LYS A 55 -2.25 9.62 -5.08
N CYS A 56 -2.08 8.50 -4.38
CA CYS A 56 -3.14 7.55 -4.13
C CYS A 56 -3.97 8.02 -2.94
N GLU A 57 -5.22 8.38 -3.21
CA GLU A 57 -6.24 8.77 -2.23
C GLU A 57 -7.05 7.57 -1.74
N THR A 58 -7.06 6.46 -2.48
CA THR A 58 -7.80 5.25 -2.12
C THR A 58 -6.94 4.00 -2.19
N VAL A 59 -7.38 2.97 -1.46
CA VAL A 59 -6.74 1.64 -1.47
C VAL A 59 -6.73 1.04 -2.89
N ASP A 60 -7.79 1.24 -3.68
CA ASP A 60 -7.83 0.75 -5.07
C ASP A 60 -6.70 1.33 -5.90
N GLN A 61 -6.42 2.63 -5.78
CA GLN A 61 -5.37 3.28 -6.56
C GLN A 61 -3.99 2.71 -6.22
N VAL A 62 -3.74 2.36 -4.95
CA VAL A 62 -2.49 1.67 -4.55
C VAL A 62 -2.44 0.27 -5.15
N VAL A 63 -3.54 -0.48 -5.09
CA VAL A 63 -3.62 -1.83 -5.66
C VAL A 63 -3.40 -1.80 -7.17
N GLU A 64 -4.02 -0.86 -7.88
CA GLU A 64 -3.82 -0.65 -9.32
C GLU A 64 -2.38 -0.26 -9.64
N LEU A 65 -1.78 0.64 -8.85
CA LEU A 65 -0.40 1.07 -9.00
C LEU A 65 0.60 -0.09 -8.87
N VAL A 66 0.36 -0.99 -7.91
CA VAL A 66 1.24 -2.14 -7.64
C VAL A 66 0.94 -3.32 -8.56
N ALA A 67 -0.31 -3.49 -9.02
CA ALA A 67 -0.69 -4.55 -9.94
C ALA A 67 -0.28 -4.28 -11.41
N ALA A 68 -0.06 -3.01 -11.77
CA ALA A 68 0.48 -2.60 -13.07
C ALA A 68 1.89 -3.18 -13.34
#